data_AF-A0A938MUH4-F1
#
_entry.id   AF-A0A938MUH4-F1
#
_cell.length_a   1.000
_cell.length_b   1.000
_cell.length_c   1.000
_cell.angle_alpha   90.00
_cell.angle_beta   90.00
_cell.angle_gamma   90.00
#
_symmetry.space_group_name_H-M   'P 1'
#
loop_
_entity.id
_entity.type
_entity.pdbx_description
1 polymer ?
#
loop_
_entity_poly.entity_id
_entity_poly.type
_entity_poly.pdbx_seq_one_letter_code
_entity_poly.pdbx_strand_id
1 'polypeptide(L)'
;MIPARRSVRPPRDDSVSTSKGTAMRLHHLLAVLMVLTARLAAGDLEQDWDNPPRDARLRAYWWWLNGCVTKEAITRDLEEMKAKGFGGALICDADGSAQDGNDRAPHGPTFFTPEWRELYKHALREADRLGLEMSLNIQSGWNLGGPMVTADDAAKKLVWSETRVIGPAKIEQMLPEPASRDNYYRDAFVVAYRLKEAEAKDAFAGLTSCSEQPTQPLRHLADGDPNTFWVSSTGKLRVGPSRQRPAWAQVEFFEPTSVERLSIQPRPSYGPRECELQISDDGKAFRAVKAFTAEEKKETVVTFDAVTGRTFRLAIYGAFDRGSPNAPRNVQIVELRLSGKGGTWPDGSTKRRTLKDWEQKAGHRPLHFSAPDTSLLFEESPTEPGEEDTHSAEVLDLTAQLGKDGMLRWNAPAGVWQVLRFGCTIGNHSYVSTCSEGWDGFALDVLDAGAFRRYWDAVVEPLIADAGPLAGKSLKYLHTDSWEVEPLNWTPAMREEFHKRRGYDMTPWAPVLAARIVESRAASNKFLHDFRKTLGDLAVDNHYRPFRVEITGALKPAGNVLEVQVCNFWPNRIIGDDPLPPEKRFTKTNIRKLTKDTPLMPSGLFGPVRILTTVTDSEPAGER
;
A
#
# COMPACT_ATOMS: atom_id res chain seq x y z
N MET A 1 -55.53 15.26 -26.41
CA MET A 1 -55.91 16.53 -27.07
C MET A 1 -54.86 16.86 -28.12
N ILE A 2 -55.29 16.85 -29.38
CA ILE A 2 -54.58 17.34 -30.59
C ILE A 2 -54.79 18.87 -30.63
N PRO A 3 -53.84 19.72 -31.10
CA PRO A 3 -53.68 20.04 -32.54
C PRO A 3 -52.24 20.35 -32.99
N ALA A 4 -51.88 20.53 -34.26
CA ALA A 4 -52.25 19.98 -35.57
C ALA A 4 -51.45 20.82 -36.62
N ARG A 5 -50.81 20.14 -37.59
CA ARG A 5 -50.42 20.59 -38.95
C ARG A 5 -49.36 21.70 -39.15
N ARG A 6 -48.34 21.43 -39.97
CA ARG A 6 -48.39 21.63 -41.45
C ARG A 6 -47.19 21.00 -42.18
N SER A 7 -47.49 20.40 -43.32
CA SER A 7 -46.57 19.91 -44.36
C SER A 7 -46.30 20.98 -45.41
N VAL A 8 -45.09 21.04 -45.97
CA VAL A 8 -44.84 21.53 -47.33
C VAL A 8 -43.79 20.60 -47.98
N ARG A 9 -44.09 20.17 -49.21
CA ARG A 9 -43.29 19.28 -50.08
C ARG A 9 -42.50 20.12 -51.13
N PRO A 10 -41.54 19.50 -51.86
CA PRO A 10 -40.35 20.15 -52.45
C PRO A 10 -40.54 20.56 -53.92
N PRO A 11 -39.55 21.17 -54.58
CA PRO A 11 -39.42 21.08 -56.02
C PRO A 11 -38.52 19.89 -56.42
N ARG A 12 -39.01 19.16 -57.43
CA ARG A 12 -38.24 18.24 -58.27
C ARG A 12 -37.38 19.07 -59.23
N ASP A 13 -36.25 18.51 -59.64
CA ASP A 13 -35.87 18.63 -61.04
C ASP A 13 -35.29 17.31 -61.56
N ASP A 14 -35.68 17.01 -62.79
CA ASP A 14 -35.45 15.79 -63.53
C ASP A 14 -34.09 15.82 -64.25
N SER A 15 -33.44 14.66 -64.38
CA SER A 15 -32.98 14.08 -65.67
C SER A 15 -31.73 13.19 -65.57
N VAL A 16 -31.70 12.23 -66.51
CA VAL A 16 -30.56 11.45 -67.03
C VAL A 16 -30.26 10.07 -66.41
N SER A 17 -31.00 9.08 -66.91
CA SER A 17 -30.52 7.95 -67.74
C SER A 17 -29.21 7.22 -67.35
N THR A 18 -29.41 6.07 -66.71
CA THR A 18 -28.79 4.75 -66.94
C THR A 18 -27.38 4.64 -67.58
N SER A 19 -26.41 4.19 -66.77
CA SER A 19 -25.35 3.24 -67.21
C SER A 19 -25.16 2.12 -66.17
N LYS A 20 -26.14 1.21 -66.08
CA LYS A 20 -26.12 0.05 -65.16
C LYS A 20 -25.05 -1.02 -65.50
N GLY A 21 -24.24 -0.84 -66.55
CA GLY A 21 -23.25 -1.82 -67.00
C GLY A 21 -21.86 -1.71 -66.36
N THR A 22 -21.42 -0.49 -66.00
CA THR A 22 -20.05 -0.23 -65.52
C THR A 22 -19.95 -0.34 -64.00
N ALA A 23 -21.02 0.01 -63.28
CA ALA A 23 -21.09 -0.10 -61.82
C ALA A 23 -21.01 -1.56 -61.36
N MET A 24 -21.65 -2.50 -62.07
CA MET A 24 -21.70 -3.91 -61.64
C MET A 24 -20.34 -4.62 -61.77
N ARG A 25 -19.51 -4.25 -62.75
CA ARG A 25 -18.13 -4.76 -62.88
C ARG A 25 -17.19 -4.16 -61.85
N LEU A 26 -17.36 -2.89 -61.46
CA LEU A 26 -16.56 -2.26 -60.40
C LEU A 26 -16.93 -2.77 -59.00
N HIS A 27 -18.22 -3.04 -58.74
CA HIS A 27 -18.68 -3.65 -57.48
C HIS A 27 -18.28 -5.12 -57.36
N HIS A 28 -18.19 -5.87 -58.47
CA HIS A 28 -17.62 -7.23 -58.44
C HIS A 28 -16.09 -7.21 -58.32
N LEU A 29 -15.37 -6.26 -58.93
CA LEU A 29 -13.93 -6.12 -58.73
C LEU A 29 -13.57 -5.69 -57.29
N LEU A 30 -14.33 -4.76 -56.70
CA LEU A 30 -14.17 -4.31 -55.30
C LEU A 30 -14.60 -5.37 -54.28
N ALA A 31 -15.66 -6.14 -54.54
CA ALA A 31 -16.05 -7.25 -53.68
C ALA A 31 -15.04 -8.41 -53.76
N VAL A 32 -14.48 -8.69 -54.94
CA VAL A 32 -13.40 -9.69 -55.08
C VAL A 32 -12.12 -9.17 -54.43
N LEU A 33 -11.78 -7.89 -54.53
CA LEU A 33 -10.63 -7.30 -53.80
C LEU A 33 -10.85 -7.26 -52.27
N MET A 34 -12.07 -7.02 -51.79
CA MET A 34 -12.41 -7.07 -50.35
C MET A 34 -12.43 -8.50 -49.80
N VAL A 35 -12.86 -9.49 -50.58
CA VAL A 35 -12.78 -10.91 -50.20
C VAL A 35 -11.33 -11.43 -50.28
N LEU A 36 -10.51 -10.92 -51.21
CA LEU A 36 -9.07 -11.23 -51.26
C LEU A 36 -8.27 -10.52 -50.15
N THR A 37 -8.66 -9.32 -49.71
CA THR A 37 -7.98 -8.62 -48.61
C THR A 37 -8.43 -9.10 -47.23
N ALA A 38 -9.68 -9.54 -47.06
CA ALA A 38 -10.13 -10.21 -45.84
C ALA A 38 -9.53 -11.63 -45.68
N ARG A 39 -9.17 -12.30 -46.78
CA ARG A 39 -8.41 -13.57 -46.76
C ARG A 39 -6.93 -13.43 -46.44
N LEU A 40 -6.38 -12.21 -46.42
CA LEU A 40 -4.96 -11.97 -46.20
C LEU A 40 -4.61 -11.67 -44.74
N ALA A 41 -5.60 -11.50 -43.85
CA ALA A 41 -5.37 -11.12 -42.45
C ALA A 41 -5.87 -12.14 -41.41
N ALA A 42 -6.73 -13.08 -41.79
CA ALA A 42 -7.01 -14.25 -40.98
C ALA A 42 -6.16 -15.39 -41.56
N GLY A 43 -5.17 -15.88 -40.81
CA GLY A 43 -4.64 -17.20 -41.10
C GLY A 43 -5.80 -18.18 -41.18
N ASP A 44 -5.70 -19.18 -42.05
CA ASP A 44 -6.71 -20.24 -42.06
C ASP A 44 -6.73 -20.83 -40.65
N LEU A 45 -7.85 -20.73 -39.93
CA LEU A 45 -7.92 -21.12 -38.53
C LEU A 45 -7.46 -22.57 -38.35
N GLU A 46 -7.69 -23.42 -39.37
CA GLU A 46 -7.21 -24.80 -39.42
C GLU A 46 -5.67 -24.87 -39.54
N GLN A 47 -5.06 -24.02 -40.37
CA GLN A 47 -3.61 -23.89 -40.50
C GLN A 47 -2.95 -23.32 -39.23
N ASP A 48 -3.53 -22.29 -38.62
CA ASP A 48 -3.04 -21.70 -37.37
C ASP A 48 -3.27 -22.65 -36.18
N TRP A 49 -4.29 -23.51 -36.23
CA TRP A 49 -4.51 -24.54 -35.24
C TRP A 49 -3.47 -25.66 -35.34
N ASP A 50 -3.20 -26.13 -36.55
CA ASP A 50 -2.19 -27.18 -36.82
C ASP A 50 -0.76 -26.66 -36.60
N ASN A 51 -0.53 -25.37 -36.82
CA ASN A 51 0.74 -24.70 -36.56
C ASN A 51 0.54 -23.38 -35.81
N PRO A 52 0.40 -23.43 -34.47
CA PRO A 52 0.13 -22.27 -33.63
C PRO A 52 1.07 -21.09 -33.92
N PRO A 53 0.51 -19.89 -34.20
CA PRO A 53 1.29 -18.69 -34.39
C PRO A 53 2.02 -18.34 -33.09
N ARG A 54 3.02 -17.46 -33.19
CA ARG A 54 3.96 -17.21 -32.08
C ARG A 54 3.28 -16.65 -30.83
N ASP A 55 2.30 -15.79 -31.00
CA ASP A 55 1.48 -15.19 -29.94
C ASP A 55 0.62 -16.21 -29.18
N ALA A 56 0.29 -17.34 -29.80
CA ALA A 56 -0.38 -18.46 -29.15
C ALA A 56 0.57 -19.37 -28.35
N ARG A 57 1.89 -19.17 -28.44
CA ARG A 57 2.88 -20.03 -27.76
C ARG A 57 3.11 -19.58 -26.33
N LEU A 58 3.36 -20.58 -25.48
CA LEU A 58 3.69 -20.38 -24.07
C LEU A 58 5.00 -19.60 -23.92
N ARG A 59 5.05 -18.77 -22.88
CA ARG A 59 6.27 -18.16 -22.35
C ARG A 59 6.49 -18.64 -20.91
N ALA A 60 7.72 -18.93 -20.54
CA ALA A 60 8.07 -19.40 -19.19
C ALA A 60 8.64 -18.27 -18.34
N TYR A 61 8.33 -18.24 -17.05
CA TYR A 61 9.23 -17.61 -16.08
C TYR A 61 10.53 -18.41 -16.06
N TRP A 62 11.66 -17.75 -16.33
CA TRP A 62 12.98 -18.35 -16.34
C TRP A 62 13.84 -17.68 -15.27
N TRP A 63 13.94 -18.36 -14.13
CA TRP A 63 14.55 -17.83 -12.93
C TRP A 63 16.07 -18.03 -12.96
N TRP A 64 16.80 -16.93 -12.85
CA TRP A 64 18.23 -16.94 -12.58
C TRP A 64 18.41 -16.86 -11.06
N LEU A 65 18.36 -18.03 -10.42
CA LEU A 65 18.40 -18.14 -8.97
C LEU A 65 19.74 -17.63 -8.43
N ASN A 66 19.69 -16.58 -7.61
CA ASN A 66 20.86 -15.92 -7.03
C ASN A 66 21.92 -15.50 -8.07
N GLY A 67 21.47 -15.09 -9.27
CA GLY A 67 22.33 -14.78 -10.41
C GLY A 67 23.12 -15.98 -10.96
N CYS A 68 22.87 -17.20 -10.47
CA CYS A 68 23.67 -18.39 -10.74
C CYS A 68 23.40 -18.98 -12.12
N VAL A 69 23.97 -18.36 -13.15
CA VAL A 69 23.77 -18.75 -14.54
C VAL A 69 25.06 -18.57 -15.35
N THR A 70 25.25 -19.40 -16.38
CA THR A 70 26.38 -19.31 -17.32
C THR A 70 25.90 -19.22 -18.76
N LYS A 71 26.78 -18.83 -19.69
CA LYS A 71 26.46 -18.76 -21.12
C LYS A 71 26.06 -20.12 -21.70
N GLU A 72 26.71 -21.19 -21.25
CA GLU A 72 26.44 -22.57 -21.68
C GLU A 72 25.05 -23.01 -21.23
N ALA A 73 24.66 -22.70 -19.99
CA ALA A 73 23.32 -22.98 -19.48
C ALA A 73 22.26 -22.16 -20.23
N ILE A 74 22.51 -20.88 -20.49
CA ILE A 74 21.62 -20.00 -21.27
C ILE A 74 21.36 -20.58 -22.66
N THR A 75 22.41 -20.94 -23.39
CA THR A 75 22.29 -21.51 -24.74
C THR A 75 21.48 -22.81 -24.69
N ARG A 76 21.81 -23.73 -23.80
CA ARG A 76 21.11 -25.02 -23.66
C ARG A 76 19.62 -24.81 -23.33
N ASP A 77 19.30 -23.97 -22.36
CA ASP A 77 17.93 -23.78 -21.88
C ASP A 77 17.05 -23.17 -22.99
N LEU A 78 17.56 -22.19 -23.74
CA LEU A 78 16.82 -21.59 -24.85
C LEU A 78 16.66 -22.55 -26.04
N GLU A 79 17.66 -23.37 -26.33
CA GLU A 79 17.55 -24.43 -27.35
C GLU A 79 16.49 -25.46 -26.98
N GLU A 80 16.43 -25.88 -25.72
CA GLU A 80 15.37 -26.78 -25.23
C GLU A 80 13.99 -26.12 -25.29
N MET A 81 13.86 -24.86 -24.85
CA MET A 81 12.59 -24.12 -24.97
C MET A 81 12.12 -24.07 -26.43
N LYS A 82 13.03 -23.77 -27.36
CA LYS A 82 12.71 -23.78 -28.80
C LYS A 82 12.28 -25.17 -29.28
N ALA A 83 13.02 -26.22 -28.90
CA ALA A 83 12.72 -27.59 -29.28
C ALA A 83 11.37 -28.08 -28.74
N LYS A 84 10.92 -27.57 -27.58
CA LYS A 84 9.60 -27.86 -27.00
C LYS A 84 8.50 -26.90 -27.48
N GLY A 85 8.79 -25.99 -28.40
CA GLY A 85 7.81 -25.14 -29.06
C GLY A 85 7.42 -23.87 -28.32
N PHE A 86 8.18 -23.44 -27.30
CA PHE A 86 7.93 -22.19 -26.58
C PHE A 86 8.06 -20.98 -27.51
N GLY A 87 7.30 -19.92 -27.19
CA GLY A 87 7.41 -18.61 -27.86
C GLY A 87 8.54 -17.77 -27.28
N GLY A 88 8.98 -18.07 -26.06
CA GLY A 88 10.11 -17.44 -25.38
C GLY A 88 10.00 -17.53 -23.86
N ALA A 89 10.61 -16.59 -23.15
CA ALA A 89 10.67 -16.62 -21.69
C ALA A 89 10.82 -15.23 -21.06
N LEU A 90 10.52 -15.12 -19.77
CA LEU A 90 10.75 -13.97 -18.92
C LEU A 90 12.00 -14.22 -18.08
N ILE A 91 13.06 -13.45 -18.31
CA ILE A 91 14.24 -13.45 -17.44
C ILE A 91 13.83 -12.84 -16.09
N CYS A 92 13.94 -13.62 -15.04
CA CYS A 92 13.66 -13.20 -13.66
C CYS A 92 14.90 -13.49 -12.80
N ASP A 93 15.66 -12.45 -12.47
CA ASP A 93 16.72 -12.54 -11.47
C ASP A 93 16.10 -12.43 -10.08
N ALA A 94 16.39 -13.35 -9.18
CA ALA A 94 15.90 -13.36 -7.79
C ALA A 94 16.61 -14.47 -6.99
N ASP A 95 16.57 -14.40 -5.65
CA ASP A 95 16.95 -15.54 -4.81
C ASP A 95 15.84 -15.91 -3.82
N GLY A 96 15.15 -17.02 -4.11
CA GLY A 96 14.24 -17.70 -3.18
C GLY A 96 14.65 -19.15 -2.93
N SER A 97 15.86 -19.52 -3.35
CA SER A 97 16.29 -20.92 -3.45
C SER A 97 16.36 -21.64 -2.11
N ALA A 98 16.63 -20.91 -1.02
CA ALA A 98 16.72 -21.45 0.33
C ALA A 98 15.36 -21.54 1.07
N GLN A 99 14.25 -21.16 0.42
CA GLN A 99 12.93 -21.25 1.03
C GLN A 99 12.52 -22.71 1.24
N ASP A 100 11.62 -22.94 2.21
CA ASP A 100 11.09 -24.26 2.57
C ASP A 100 12.15 -25.31 2.96
N GLY A 101 13.31 -24.86 3.46
CA GLY A 101 14.38 -25.72 3.97
C GLY A 101 15.30 -26.28 2.89
N ASN A 102 15.26 -25.73 1.68
CA ASN A 102 16.16 -26.08 0.58
C ASN A 102 17.55 -25.46 0.73
N ASP A 103 18.54 -26.04 0.04
CA ASP A 103 19.87 -25.46 -0.07
C ASP A 103 19.83 -24.18 -0.93
N ARG A 104 20.59 -23.17 -0.50
CA ARG A 104 20.72 -21.93 -1.26
C ARG A 104 21.53 -22.16 -2.54
N ALA A 105 21.05 -21.63 -3.66
CA ALA A 105 21.80 -21.56 -4.90
C ALA A 105 23.10 -20.75 -4.69
N PRO A 106 24.24 -21.18 -5.27
CA PRO A 106 25.48 -20.41 -5.25
C PRO A 106 25.26 -18.99 -5.77
N HIS A 107 26.02 -18.02 -5.26
CA HIS A 107 25.95 -16.67 -5.81
C HIS A 107 26.68 -16.61 -7.16
N GLY A 108 25.96 -16.22 -8.21
CA GLY A 108 26.54 -15.88 -9.51
C GLY A 108 26.92 -14.40 -9.59
N PRO A 109 27.04 -13.83 -10.80
CA PRO A 109 27.19 -12.39 -10.95
C PRO A 109 26.01 -11.63 -10.33
N THR A 110 26.29 -10.64 -9.49
CA THR A 110 25.27 -9.76 -8.91
C THR A 110 24.48 -9.06 -10.01
N PHE A 111 23.17 -8.92 -9.80
CA PHE A 111 22.29 -8.24 -10.75
C PHE A 111 22.85 -6.88 -11.17
N PHE A 112 22.71 -6.55 -12.45
CA PHE A 112 23.16 -5.29 -13.08
C PHE A 112 24.68 -5.04 -13.15
N THR A 113 25.55 -5.88 -12.58
CA THR A 113 27.01 -5.73 -12.81
C THR A 113 27.36 -5.97 -14.29
N PRO A 114 28.53 -5.50 -14.77
CA PRO A 114 28.97 -5.75 -16.14
C PRO A 114 28.91 -7.24 -16.53
N GLU A 115 29.27 -8.15 -15.61
CA GLU A 115 29.27 -9.59 -15.84
C GLU A 115 27.85 -10.13 -16.00
N TRP A 116 26.90 -9.72 -15.15
CA TRP A 116 25.49 -10.09 -15.28
C TRP A 116 24.89 -9.55 -16.59
N ARG A 117 25.20 -8.29 -16.93
CA ARG A 117 24.75 -7.63 -18.16
C ARG A 117 25.28 -8.33 -19.42
N GLU A 118 26.49 -8.89 -19.37
CA GLU A 118 27.00 -9.74 -20.46
C GLU A 118 26.23 -11.05 -20.62
N LEU A 119 25.78 -11.68 -19.52
CA LEU A 119 24.92 -12.87 -19.58
C LEU A 119 23.54 -12.51 -20.15
N TYR A 120 22.96 -11.40 -19.72
CA TYR A 120 21.71 -10.88 -20.28
C TYR A 120 21.80 -10.64 -21.80
N LYS A 121 22.85 -9.95 -22.26
CA LYS A 121 23.09 -9.73 -23.71
C LYS A 121 23.32 -11.04 -24.46
N HIS A 122 24.00 -12.02 -23.86
CA HIS A 122 24.13 -13.35 -24.43
C HIS A 122 22.78 -14.03 -24.61
N ALA A 123 21.91 -14.00 -23.60
CA ALA A 123 20.56 -14.56 -23.68
C ALA A 123 19.72 -13.92 -24.79
N LEU A 124 19.80 -12.59 -24.96
CA LEU A 124 19.09 -11.91 -26.05
C LEU A 124 19.61 -12.32 -27.44
N ARG A 125 20.93 -12.47 -27.61
CA ARG A 125 21.52 -12.94 -28.89
C ARG A 125 21.09 -14.36 -29.23
N GLU A 126 21.06 -15.25 -28.23
CA GLU A 126 20.61 -16.63 -28.40
C GLU A 126 19.11 -16.71 -28.69
N ALA A 127 18.29 -15.90 -28.01
CA ALA A 127 16.87 -15.79 -28.31
C ALA A 127 16.64 -15.30 -29.75
N ASP A 128 17.39 -14.30 -30.23
CA ASP A 128 17.33 -13.84 -31.62
C ASP A 128 17.68 -14.96 -32.61
N ARG A 129 18.77 -15.68 -32.37
CA ARG A 129 19.22 -16.82 -33.18
C ARG A 129 18.15 -17.90 -33.30
N LEU A 130 17.39 -18.14 -32.23
CA LEU A 130 16.36 -19.17 -32.16
C LEU A 130 14.95 -18.66 -32.55
N GLY A 131 14.80 -17.35 -32.75
CA GLY A 131 13.52 -16.71 -33.01
C GLY A 131 12.54 -16.76 -31.84
N LEU A 132 13.05 -16.61 -30.61
CA LEU A 132 12.29 -16.53 -29.36
C LEU A 132 12.12 -15.07 -28.92
N GLU A 133 11.03 -14.79 -28.20
CA GLU A 133 10.74 -13.46 -27.64
C GLU A 133 10.91 -13.45 -26.12
N MET A 134 11.80 -12.59 -25.66
CA MET A 134 12.16 -12.44 -24.27
C MET A 134 11.38 -11.30 -23.62
N SER A 135 11.03 -11.54 -22.36
CA SER A 135 10.59 -10.53 -21.41
C SER A 135 11.69 -10.31 -20.38
N LEU A 136 11.80 -9.11 -19.84
CA LEU A 136 12.75 -8.79 -18.77
C LEU A 136 12.00 -8.30 -17.53
N ASN A 137 12.22 -8.96 -16.40
CA ASN A 137 11.87 -8.41 -15.10
C ASN A 137 12.81 -7.24 -14.81
N ILE A 138 12.28 -6.05 -14.57
CA ILE A 138 13.09 -4.81 -14.53
C ILE A 138 13.84 -4.60 -13.21
N GLN A 139 13.98 -5.66 -12.41
CA GLN A 139 14.47 -5.67 -11.05
C GLN A 139 14.99 -7.08 -10.70
N SER A 140 15.77 -7.19 -9.62
CA SER A 140 16.00 -8.47 -8.95
C SER A 140 14.89 -8.69 -7.91
N GLY A 141 14.15 -9.80 -8.02
CA GLY A 141 12.96 -10.10 -7.22
C GLY A 141 11.67 -9.52 -7.76
N TRP A 142 10.73 -9.18 -6.87
CA TRP A 142 9.39 -8.70 -7.25
C TRP A 142 9.04 -7.29 -6.74
N ASN A 143 9.74 -6.77 -5.73
CA ASN A 143 9.62 -5.36 -5.35
C ASN A 143 10.57 -4.49 -6.18
N LEU A 144 10.04 -3.41 -6.77
CA LEU A 144 10.88 -2.42 -7.43
C LEU A 144 11.76 -1.74 -6.38
N GLY A 145 13.07 -1.91 -6.51
CA GLY A 145 14.02 -1.39 -5.55
C GLY A 145 15.42 -1.95 -5.70
N GLY A 146 16.21 -1.69 -4.66
CA GLY A 146 17.59 -2.15 -4.55
C GLY A 146 18.51 -1.08 -3.94
N PRO A 147 19.84 -1.27 -4.01
CA PRO A 147 20.81 -0.46 -3.27
C PRO A 147 20.91 0.99 -3.74
N MET A 148 20.39 1.31 -4.93
CA MET A 148 20.37 2.65 -5.50
C MET A 148 19.19 3.51 -5.01
N VAL A 149 18.14 2.89 -4.46
CA VAL A 149 16.99 3.63 -3.93
C VAL A 149 17.41 4.27 -2.62
N THR A 150 17.40 5.61 -2.58
CA THR A 150 17.72 6.37 -1.38
C THR A 150 16.53 6.36 -0.41
N ALA A 151 16.77 6.72 0.87
CA ALA A 151 15.69 6.85 1.84
C ALA A 151 14.63 7.90 1.42
N ASP A 152 15.02 8.97 0.71
CA ASP A 152 14.09 9.95 0.17
C ASP A 152 13.23 9.38 -0.99
N ASP A 153 13.73 8.36 -1.70
CA ASP A 153 13.04 7.68 -2.81
C ASP A 153 12.31 6.41 -2.39
N ALA A 154 12.43 6.01 -1.12
CA ALA A 154 11.81 4.82 -0.58
C ALA A 154 10.33 5.05 -0.25
N ALA A 155 9.52 3.99 -0.26
CA ALA A 155 8.12 4.04 0.12
C ALA A 155 7.92 4.53 1.57
N LYS A 156 6.99 5.46 1.77
CA LYS A 156 6.85 6.21 3.03
C LYS A 156 5.53 5.96 3.74
N LYS A 157 5.58 6.12 5.05
CA LYS A 157 4.44 6.06 5.94
C LYS A 157 4.31 7.36 6.72
N LEU A 158 3.09 7.87 6.81
CA LEU A 158 2.74 9.00 7.66
C LEU A 158 2.82 8.58 9.12
N VAL A 159 3.39 9.46 9.95
CA VAL A 159 3.49 9.33 11.40
C VAL A 159 3.12 10.66 12.03
N TRP A 160 2.71 10.65 13.30
CA TRP A 160 2.39 11.88 14.00
C TRP A 160 2.75 11.82 15.48
N SER A 161 2.87 13.00 16.06
CA SER A 161 2.99 13.20 17.50
C SER A 161 1.92 14.20 17.93
N GLU A 162 1.59 14.14 19.21
CA GLU A 162 0.48 14.88 19.78
C GLU A 162 1.00 15.77 20.92
N THR A 163 0.54 17.01 20.98
CA THR A 163 0.89 17.94 22.06
C THR A 163 -0.30 18.80 22.39
N ARG A 164 -0.57 18.95 23.69
CA ARG A 164 -1.65 19.83 24.15
C ARG A 164 -1.08 21.19 24.53
N VAL A 165 -1.82 22.23 24.17
CA VAL A 165 -1.45 23.63 24.37
C VAL A 165 -2.61 24.35 25.05
N ILE A 166 -2.32 25.18 26.04
CA ILE A 166 -3.31 25.99 26.74
C ILE A 166 -3.11 27.46 26.36
N GLY A 167 -4.14 28.07 25.79
CA GLY A 167 -4.20 29.49 25.51
C GLY A 167 -5.20 30.23 26.41
N PRO A 168 -5.17 31.58 26.43
CA PRO A 168 -4.40 32.41 25.52
C PRO A 168 -2.95 32.53 25.96
N ALA A 169 -2.01 32.17 25.09
CA ALA A 169 -0.59 32.17 25.41
C ALA A 169 0.27 32.31 24.15
N LYS A 170 1.45 32.93 24.31
CA LYS A 170 2.51 32.87 23.30
C LYS A 170 3.31 31.60 23.54
N ILE A 171 3.13 30.63 22.64
CA ILE A 171 3.78 29.34 22.69
C ILE A 171 5.11 29.42 21.95
N GLU A 172 6.16 29.00 22.64
CA GLU A 172 7.46 28.69 22.07
C GLU A 172 7.88 27.35 22.67
N GLN A 173 7.48 26.26 22.01
CA GLN A 173 7.62 24.91 22.53
C GLN A 173 8.16 23.96 21.45
N MET A 174 9.14 23.14 21.83
CA MET A 174 9.62 22.04 21.01
C MET A 174 8.50 21.00 20.90
N LEU A 175 8.01 20.74 19.68
CA LEU A 175 7.07 19.65 19.47
C LEU A 175 7.85 18.33 19.40
N PRO A 176 7.37 17.26 20.06
CA PRO A 176 8.03 15.96 19.98
C PRO A 176 8.08 15.48 18.52
N GLU A 177 9.22 14.92 18.11
CA GLU A 177 9.30 14.21 16.83
C GLU A 177 8.55 12.88 16.96
N PRO A 178 7.68 12.51 16.00
CA PRO A 178 7.09 11.18 15.93
C PRO A 178 8.17 10.08 15.87
N ALA A 179 7.83 8.87 16.29
CA ALA A 179 8.74 7.74 16.13
C ALA A 179 9.10 7.53 14.65
N SER A 180 10.39 7.38 14.39
CA SER A 180 10.95 7.24 13.04
C SER A 180 11.78 5.96 12.91
N ARG A 181 11.94 5.50 11.68
CA ARG A 181 12.69 4.30 11.30
C ARG A 181 13.86 4.69 10.41
N ASP A 182 14.90 3.85 10.41
CA ASP A 182 16.06 3.99 9.51
C ASP A 182 16.76 5.36 9.59
N ASN A 183 16.67 6.03 10.75
CA ASN A 183 17.13 7.40 10.96
C ASN A 183 16.56 8.40 9.93
N TYR A 184 15.35 8.14 9.44
CA TYR A 184 14.70 8.94 8.41
C TYR A 184 13.39 9.52 8.94
N TYR A 185 13.36 10.85 9.04
CA TYR A 185 12.17 11.63 9.35
C TYR A 185 12.13 12.90 8.48
N ARG A 186 10.93 13.24 8.01
CA ARG A 186 10.63 14.53 7.36
C ARG A 186 9.30 15.04 7.89
N ASP A 187 9.26 16.30 8.29
CA ASP A 187 7.98 16.97 8.59
C ASP A 187 7.10 17.04 7.34
N ALA A 188 5.80 16.83 7.54
CA ALA A 188 4.79 16.93 6.50
C ALA A 188 3.97 18.21 6.67
N PHE A 189 3.28 18.34 7.81
CA PHE A 189 2.48 19.52 8.16
C PHE A 189 2.08 19.48 9.65
N VAL A 190 1.62 20.60 10.19
CA VAL A 190 1.14 20.69 11.58
C VAL A 190 -0.27 21.25 11.58
N VAL A 191 -1.18 20.63 12.31
CA VAL A 191 -2.53 21.17 12.54
C VAL A 191 -2.84 21.29 14.01
N ALA A 192 -3.77 22.17 14.36
CA ALA A 192 -4.33 22.22 15.71
C ALA A 192 -5.85 22.37 15.69
N TYR A 193 -6.52 21.79 16.67
CA TYR A 193 -7.95 21.97 16.89
C TYR A 193 -8.24 22.12 18.38
N ARG A 194 -9.34 22.79 18.72
CA ARG A 194 -9.72 23.05 20.11
C ARG A 194 -10.36 21.79 20.71
N LEU A 195 -9.90 21.38 21.89
CA LEU A 195 -10.51 20.28 22.64
C LEU A 195 -11.86 20.70 23.25
N LYS A 196 -12.79 19.75 23.31
CA LYS A 196 -14.07 19.90 24.04
C LYS A 196 -13.81 20.05 25.54
N GLU A 197 -14.72 20.71 26.27
CA GLU A 197 -14.50 21.04 27.69
C GLU A 197 -14.23 19.82 28.58
N ALA A 198 -14.89 18.69 28.31
CA ALA A 198 -14.67 17.44 29.05
C ALA A 198 -13.25 16.91 28.85
N GLU A 199 -12.77 16.84 27.61
CA GLU A 199 -11.40 16.43 27.27
C GLU A 199 -10.36 17.43 27.77
N ALA A 200 -10.71 18.72 27.75
CA ALA A 200 -9.90 19.80 28.28
C ALA A 200 -9.76 19.77 29.81
N LYS A 201 -10.50 18.93 30.54
CA LYS A 201 -10.31 18.73 31.98
C LYS A 201 -9.56 17.45 32.33
N ASP A 202 -9.29 16.59 31.35
CA ASP A 202 -8.51 15.38 31.57
C ASP A 202 -7.04 15.74 31.83
N ALA A 203 -6.50 15.18 32.91
CA ALA A 203 -5.10 15.33 33.29
C ALA A 203 -4.18 14.39 32.50
N PHE A 204 -4.72 13.28 31.98
CA PHE A 204 -3.98 12.26 31.25
C PHE A 204 -3.47 12.82 29.91
N ALA A 205 -2.15 12.73 29.71
CA ALA A 205 -1.47 13.16 28.50
C ALA A 205 -1.24 12.02 27.51
N GLY A 206 -1.12 10.79 27.98
CA GLY A 206 -0.96 9.62 27.12
C GLY A 206 -0.11 8.52 27.73
N LEU A 207 0.27 7.57 26.87
CA LEU A 207 1.16 6.47 27.20
C LEU A 207 2.41 6.51 26.33
N THR A 208 3.57 6.18 26.90
CA THR A 208 4.78 5.83 26.13
C THR A 208 5.40 4.54 26.68
N SER A 209 6.24 3.88 25.88
CA SER A 209 6.87 2.61 26.28
C SER A 209 8.28 2.46 25.73
N CYS A 210 9.03 1.50 26.27
CA CYS A 210 10.34 1.14 25.76
C CYS A 210 10.29 0.64 24.32
N SER A 211 9.17 0.00 23.96
CA SER A 211 8.96 -0.66 22.67
C SER A 211 7.59 -1.33 22.62
N GLU A 212 7.17 -1.67 21.40
CA GLU A 212 5.92 -2.36 21.14
C GLU A 212 6.03 -3.26 19.92
N GLN A 213 5.15 -4.26 19.82
CA GLN A 213 4.98 -5.03 18.59
C GLN A 213 3.89 -4.38 17.74
N PRO A 214 4.06 -4.29 16.40
CA PRO A 214 3.09 -3.63 15.52
C PRO A 214 1.66 -4.16 15.63
N THR A 215 1.49 -5.45 15.93
CA THR A 215 0.17 -6.08 16.08
C THR A 215 -0.41 -6.00 17.49
N GLN A 216 0.41 -5.60 18.48
CA GLN A 216 0.04 -5.49 19.89
C GLN A 216 0.62 -4.18 20.49
N PRO A 217 0.16 -3.03 19.98
CA PRO A 217 0.69 -1.70 20.32
C PRO A 217 0.33 -1.27 21.74
N LEU A 218 1.03 -0.25 22.23
CA LEU A 218 0.90 0.30 23.58
C LEU A 218 -0.50 0.78 23.93
N ARG A 219 -1.23 1.30 22.94
CA ARG A 219 -2.61 1.80 23.13
C ARG A 219 -3.56 0.75 23.71
N HIS A 220 -3.26 -0.54 23.54
CA HIS A 220 -4.07 -1.62 24.12
C HIS A 220 -4.05 -1.60 25.66
N LEU A 221 -3.06 -0.97 26.31
CA LEU A 221 -3.03 -0.84 27.78
C LEU A 221 -4.18 0.00 28.36
N ALA A 222 -4.95 0.67 27.51
CA ALA A 222 -5.89 1.71 27.88
C ALA A 222 -7.20 1.69 27.08
N ASP A 223 -7.45 0.65 26.27
CA ASP A 223 -8.63 0.59 25.40
C ASP A 223 -9.87 -0.02 26.08
N GLY A 224 -9.69 -0.58 27.28
CA GLY A 224 -10.71 -1.24 28.07
C GLY A 224 -11.26 -2.52 27.43
N ASP A 225 -10.56 -3.11 26.45
CA ASP A 225 -10.93 -4.38 25.82
C ASP A 225 -10.12 -5.53 26.47
N PRO A 226 -10.77 -6.51 27.12
CA PRO A 226 -10.07 -7.62 27.74
C PRO A 226 -9.40 -8.58 26.73
N ASN A 227 -9.64 -8.42 25.43
CA ASN A 227 -9.10 -9.29 24.37
C ASN A 227 -7.88 -8.70 23.66
N THR A 228 -7.58 -7.42 23.85
CA THR A 228 -6.38 -6.78 23.35
C THR A 228 -5.30 -6.74 24.44
N PHE A 229 -4.05 -6.58 24.04
CA PHE A 229 -2.93 -6.45 24.98
C PHE A 229 -1.75 -5.77 24.31
N TRP A 230 -0.93 -5.07 25.09
CA TRP A 230 0.38 -4.59 24.65
C TRP A 230 1.42 -5.70 24.75
N VAL A 231 2.35 -5.76 23.80
CA VAL A 231 3.53 -6.63 23.88
C VAL A 231 4.81 -5.82 23.68
N SER A 232 5.73 -5.91 24.64
CA SER A 232 7.06 -5.32 24.50
C SER A 232 7.86 -5.99 23.37
N SER A 233 8.62 -5.22 22.59
CA SER A 233 9.53 -5.73 21.55
C SER A 233 10.98 -5.35 21.84
N THR A 234 11.89 -6.29 22.08
CA THR A 234 13.31 -5.94 22.36
C THR A 234 14.17 -5.83 21.10
N GLY A 235 13.57 -5.82 19.89
CA GLY A 235 14.27 -5.77 18.61
C GLY A 235 15.08 -7.03 18.26
N LYS A 236 15.31 -7.92 19.24
CA LYS A 236 15.89 -9.24 19.07
C LYS A 236 14.84 -10.29 19.41
N LEU A 237 14.62 -11.25 18.50
CA LEU A 237 13.73 -12.38 18.74
C LEU A 237 14.11 -13.07 20.06
N ARG A 238 13.13 -13.18 20.98
CA ARG A 238 13.17 -14.04 22.19
C ARG A 238 14.06 -13.56 23.35
N VAL A 239 14.20 -12.27 23.60
CA VAL A 239 14.88 -11.81 24.82
C VAL A 239 13.99 -10.87 25.63
N GLY A 240 13.45 -11.36 26.75
CA GLY A 240 12.53 -10.62 27.61
C GLY A 240 13.19 -9.65 28.59
N PRO A 241 12.39 -9.07 29.51
CA PRO A 241 12.87 -8.09 30.48
C PRO A 241 13.85 -8.69 31.49
N SER A 242 14.84 -7.90 31.89
CA SER A 242 15.77 -8.19 32.99
C SER A 242 16.14 -6.91 33.74
N ARG A 243 16.87 -6.99 34.86
CA ARG A 243 17.39 -5.79 35.53
C ARG A 243 18.36 -4.97 34.69
N GLN A 244 19.14 -5.62 33.82
CA GLN A 244 20.06 -4.94 32.90
C GLN A 244 19.34 -4.36 31.68
N ARG A 245 18.16 -4.90 31.34
CA ARG A 245 17.34 -4.45 30.21
C ARG A 245 15.86 -4.53 30.58
N PRO A 246 15.36 -3.57 31.36
CA PRO A 246 13.96 -3.55 31.74
C PRO A 246 13.08 -3.27 30.52
N ALA A 247 11.91 -3.90 30.47
CA ALA A 247 10.80 -3.36 29.70
C ALA A 247 10.12 -2.27 30.54
N TRP A 248 9.52 -1.28 29.91
CA TRP A 248 8.75 -0.29 30.64
C TRP A 248 7.60 0.28 29.81
N ALA A 249 6.52 0.64 30.51
CA ALA A 249 5.42 1.45 30.01
C ALA A 249 5.19 2.58 31.01
N GLN A 250 4.80 3.76 30.55
CA GLN A 250 4.56 4.91 31.42
C GLN A 250 3.31 5.68 31.04
N VAL A 251 2.65 6.19 32.08
CA VAL A 251 1.51 7.10 32.01
C VAL A 251 2.03 8.52 32.22
N GLU A 252 1.65 9.41 31.33
CA GLU A 252 2.04 10.82 31.36
C GLU A 252 0.83 11.71 31.65
N PHE A 253 1.06 12.80 32.35
CA PHE A 253 0.07 13.80 32.72
C PHE A 253 0.51 15.19 32.26
N PHE A 254 -0.46 16.01 31.82
CA PHE A 254 -0.18 17.38 31.40
C PHE A 254 0.28 18.24 32.58
N GLU A 255 -0.32 18.04 33.74
CA GLU A 255 0.02 18.71 35.00
C GLU A 255 0.43 17.68 36.05
N PRO A 256 1.25 18.04 37.06
CA PRO A 256 1.58 17.15 38.17
C PRO A 256 0.32 16.57 38.82
N THR A 257 0.16 15.25 38.75
CA THR A 257 -1.04 14.55 39.18
C THR A 257 -0.72 13.66 40.38
N SER A 258 -1.61 13.67 41.38
CA SER A 258 -1.46 12.89 42.59
C SER A 258 -2.07 11.49 42.41
N VAL A 259 -1.25 10.46 42.64
CA VAL A 259 -1.59 9.04 42.46
C VAL A 259 -1.24 8.28 43.75
N GLU A 260 -2.11 7.35 44.15
CA GLU A 260 -1.95 6.52 45.35
C GLU A 260 -2.20 5.02 45.09
N ARG A 261 -2.62 4.67 43.87
CA ARG A 261 -2.90 3.29 43.45
C ARG A 261 -2.45 3.03 42.01
N LEU A 262 -1.93 1.83 41.78
CA LEU A 262 -1.63 1.24 40.49
C LEU A 262 -2.41 -0.07 40.35
N SER A 263 -3.01 -0.30 39.18
CA SER A 263 -3.61 -1.57 38.79
C SER A 263 -3.02 -2.08 37.48
N ILE A 264 -2.75 -3.39 37.41
CA ILE A 264 -2.19 -4.06 36.23
C ILE A 264 -3.01 -5.32 35.95
N GLN A 265 -3.67 -5.37 34.81
CA GLN A 265 -4.29 -6.59 34.31
C GLN A 265 -3.29 -7.32 33.39
N PRO A 266 -2.73 -8.46 33.81
CA PRO A 266 -1.83 -9.23 32.96
C PRO A 266 -2.62 -9.93 31.84
N ARG A 267 -1.95 -10.23 30.72
CA ARG A 267 -2.41 -11.33 29.89
C ARG A 267 -2.10 -12.65 30.63
N PRO A 268 -3.10 -13.51 30.90
CA PRO A 268 -2.89 -14.69 31.72
C PRO A 268 -1.70 -15.55 31.25
N SER A 269 -0.75 -15.82 32.15
CA SER A 269 0.48 -16.60 31.91
C SER A 269 1.55 -15.95 31.00
N TYR A 270 1.39 -14.67 30.66
CA TYR A 270 2.38 -13.87 29.91
C TYR A 270 2.69 -12.50 30.54
N GLY A 271 2.08 -12.21 31.70
CA GLY A 271 2.13 -10.92 32.37
C GLY A 271 3.48 -10.55 32.98
N PRO A 272 3.61 -9.32 33.51
CA PRO A 272 4.79 -8.91 34.26
C PRO A 272 4.94 -9.75 35.53
N ARG A 273 6.17 -9.90 36.02
CA ARG A 273 6.49 -10.60 37.27
C ARG A 273 7.20 -9.71 38.27
N GLU A 274 8.37 -9.18 37.92
CA GLU A 274 9.19 -8.37 38.81
C GLU A 274 9.09 -6.90 38.38
N CYS A 275 8.50 -6.04 39.20
CA CYS A 275 8.14 -4.68 38.82
C CYS A 275 8.58 -3.63 39.83
N GLU A 276 8.74 -2.40 39.34
CA GLU A 276 8.89 -1.20 40.15
C GLU A 276 8.08 -0.06 39.53
N LEU A 277 7.21 0.55 40.33
CA LEU A 277 6.61 1.83 39.97
C LEU A 277 7.63 2.92 40.25
N GLN A 278 7.89 3.73 39.24
CA GLN A 278 8.78 4.89 39.27
C GLN A 278 8.01 6.16 38.91
N ILE A 279 8.49 7.30 39.37
CA ILE A 279 7.88 8.60 39.10
C ILE A 279 8.95 9.59 38.64
N SER A 280 8.56 10.51 37.75
CA SER A 280 9.41 11.56 37.21
C SER A 280 8.61 12.85 37.02
N ASP A 281 9.27 13.98 37.22
CA ASP A 281 8.70 15.31 36.99
C ASP A 281 9.10 15.87 35.62
N ASP A 282 10.19 15.36 35.02
CA ASP A 282 10.78 15.81 33.76
C ASP A 282 10.78 14.74 32.66
N GLY A 283 10.29 13.53 32.97
CA GLY A 283 10.29 12.37 32.06
C GLY A 283 11.67 11.75 31.81
N LYS A 284 12.73 12.24 32.48
CA LYS A 284 14.13 11.80 32.28
C LYS A 284 14.69 11.16 33.55
N ALA A 285 14.61 11.86 34.67
CA ALA A 285 15.08 11.37 35.96
C ALA A 285 13.93 10.69 36.71
N PHE A 286 14.11 9.40 37.01
CA PHE A 286 13.09 8.59 37.69
C PHE A 286 13.52 8.24 39.11
N ARG A 287 12.58 8.37 40.06
CA ARG A 287 12.72 7.90 41.44
C ARG A 287 11.77 6.72 41.68
N ALA A 288 12.23 5.73 42.43
CA ALA A 288 11.39 4.59 42.81
C ALA A 288 10.28 5.01 43.78
N VAL A 289 9.08 4.51 43.54
CA VAL A 289 7.91 4.66 44.43
C VAL A 289 7.68 3.35 45.18
N LYS A 290 7.58 2.23 44.46
CA LYS A 290 7.29 0.92 45.05
C LYS A 290 7.76 -0.22 44.16
N ALA A 291 8.59 -1.12 44.70
CA ALA A 291 8.88 -2.41 44.09
C ALA A 291 7.86 -3.46 44.53
N PHE A 292 7.46 -4.35 43.62
CA PHE A 292 6.48 -5.40 43.87
C PHE A 292 6.61 -6.58 42.89
N THR A 293 6.00 -7.70 43.26
CA THR A 293 5.82 -8.87 42.38
C THR A 293 4.38 -8.90 41.89
N ALA A 294 4.18 -8.98 40.57
CA ALA A 294 2.86 -9.04 39.97
C ALA A 294 2.31 -10.49 39.91
N GLU A 295 1.00 -10.59 39.90
CA GLU A 295 0.23 -11.83 39.80
C GLU A 295 0.25 -12.38 38.36
N GLU A 296 0.39 -13.70 38.18
CA GLU A 296 0.50 -14.31 36.84
C GLU A 296 -0.83 -14.26 36.04
N LYS A 297 -1.96 -14.43 36.73
CA LYS A 297 -3.27 -14.71 36.12
C LYS A 297 -4.38 -13.77 36.56
N LYS A 298 -4.12 -12.89 37.51
CA LYS A 298 -5.11 -12.00 38.12
C LYS A 298 -4.60 -10.58 38.08
N GLU A 299 -5.52 -9.63 38.19
CA GLU A 299 -5.18 -8.23 38.36
C GLU A 299 -4.27 -8.04 39.58
N THR A 300 -3.19 -7.27 39.40
CA THR A 300 -2.30 -6.83 40.47
C THR A 300 -2.67 -5.41 40.87
N VAL A 301 -3.11 -5.22 42.11
CA VAL A 301 -3.40 -3.89 42.67
C VAL A 301 -2.32 -3.54 43.71
N VAL A 302 -1.68 -2.39 43.52
CA VAL A 302 -0.63 -1.87 44.40
C VAL A 302 -1.07 -0.51 44.94
N THR A 303 -1.10 -0.38 46.27
CA THR A 303 -1.37 0.89 46.96
C THR A 303 -0.12 1.43 47.62
N PHE A 304 0.03 2.74 47.64
CA PHE A 304 1.19 3.45 48.21
C PHE A 304 0.77 4.84 48.71
N ASP A 305 1.64 5.49 49.49
CA ASP A 305 1.42 6.87 49.90
C ASP A 305 1.30 7.76 48.67
N ALA A 306 0.34 8.70 48.70
CA ALA A 306 0.06 9.55 47.55
C ALA A 306 1.33 10.29 47.10
N VAL A 307 1.72 10.07 45.85
CA VAL A 307 2.87 10.72 45.22
C VAL A 307 2.38 11.59 44.07
N THR A 308 3.01 12.75 43.90
CA THR A 308 2.68 13.71 42.85
C THR A 308 3.84 13.80 41.86
N GLY A 309 3.52 13.76 40.58
CA GLY A 309 4.49 13.88 39.48
C GLY A 309 3.78 13.90 38.12
N ARG A 310 4.54 14.08 37.05
CA ARG A 310 3.99 14.18 35.69
C ARG A 310 4.09 12.87 34.92
N THR A 311 5.05 12.02 35.26
CA THR A 311 5.24 10.74 34.59
C THR A 311 5.35 9.63 35.62
N PHE A 312 4.60 8.56 35.40
CA PHE A 312 4.59 7.36 36.23
C PHE A 312 4.95 6.18 35.35
N ARG A 313 6.08 5.54 35.62
CA ARG A 313 6.62 4.43 34.83
C ARG A 313 6.50 3.13 35.59
N LEU A 314 5.90 2.12 34.95
CA LEU A 314 6.01 0.74 35.34
C LEU A 314 7.29 0.16 34.72
N ALA A 315 8.34 0.02 35.52
CA ALA A 315 9.56 -0.69 35.13
C ALA A 315 9.38 -2.19 35.42
N ILE A 316 9.70 -3.03 34.43
CA ILE A 316 9.48 -4.47 34.43
C ILE A 316 10.82 -5.17 34.23
N TYR A 317 11.25 -5.92 35.24
CA TYR A 317 12.52 -6.64 35.30
C TYR A 317 12.39 -8.15 35.08
N GLY A 318 11.17 -8.66 35.03
CA GLY A 318 10.88 -10.07 34.75
C GLY A 318 9.43 -10.25 34.33
N ALA A 319 9.14 -11.31 33.58
CA ALA A 319 7.81 -11.62 33.08
C ALA A 319 7.51 -13.12 33.22
N PHE A 320 6.23 -13.45 33.32
CA PHE A 320 5.74 -14.81 33.11
C PHE A 320 5.72 -15.09 31.60
N ASP A 321 6.11 -16.29 31.19
CA ASP A 321 5.97 -16.77 29.81
C ASP A 321 5.79 -18.28 29.84
N ARG A 322 4.55 -18.75 29.65
CA ARG A 322 4.25 -20.19 29.63
C ARG A 322 5.12 -20.97 28.64
N GLY A 323 5.48 -20.37 27.51
CA GLY A 323 6.30 -21.02 26.48
C GLY A 323 7.80 -21.01 26.80
N SER A 324 8.25 -20.17 27.72
CA SER A 324 9.67 -20.05 28.09
C SER A 324 9.84 -19.56 29.55
N PRO A 325 9.46 -20.36 30.57
CA PRO A 325 9.35 -19.89 31.96
C PRO A 325 10.64 -19.38 32.59
N ASN A 326 11.78 -19.92 32.16
CA ASN A 326 13.11 -19.54 32.66
C ASN A 326 13.81 -18.47 31.81
N ALA A 327 13.23 -18.14 30.65
CA ALA A 327 13.79 -17.21 29.68
C ALA A 327 12.64 -16.52 28.92
N PRO A 328 11.84 -15.67 29.61
CA PRO A 328 10.68 -15.04 29.00
C PRO A 328 11.10 -14.26 27.76
N ARG A 329 10.24 -14.27 26.74
CA ARG A 329 10.55 -13.66 25.43
C ARG A 329 10.20 -12.17 25.37
N ASN A 330 9.19 -11.76 26.14
CA ASN A 330 8.62 -10.41 26.22
C ASN A 330 7.71 -10.33 27.47
N VAL A 331 7.04 -9.19 27.66
CA VAL A 331 5.94 -9.01 28.62
C VAL A 331 4.65 -8.64 27.88
N GLN A 332 3.50 -9.12 28.38
CA GLN A 332 2.19 -8.89 27.78
C GLN A 332 1.18 -8.39 28.82
N ILE A 333 0.66 -7.18 28.66
CA ILE A 333 -0.26 -6.54 29.62
C ILE A 333 -1.53 -6.16 28.88
N VAL A 334 -2.69 -6.48 29.47
CA VAL A 334 -4.02 -6.13 28.96
C VAL A 334 -4.32 -4.68 29.33
N GLU A 335 -4.28 -4.32 30.62
CA GLU A 335 -4.60 -2.95 31.07
C GLU A 335 -3.62 -2.46 32.14
N LEU A 336 -3.36 -1.15 32.14
CA LEU A 336 -2.56 -0.44 33.15
C LEU A 336 -3.33 0.80 33.62
N ARG A 337 -3.61 0.91 34.93
CA ARG A 337 -4.34 2.05 35.50
C ARG A 337 -3.64 2.63 36.72
N LEU A 338 -3.63 3.95 36.81
CA LEU A 338 -3.27 4.72 38.00
C LEU A 338 -4.54 5.30 38.62
N SER A 339 -4.58 5.49 39.92
CA SER A 339 -5.71 6.18 40.56
C SER A 339 -5.27 7.01 41.76
N GLY A 340 -6.01 8.09 42.01
CA GLY A 340 -5.86 8.97 43.15
C GLY A 340 -7.10 9.81 43.36
N LYS A 341 -7.00 10.85 44.20
CA LYS A 341 -8.14 11.74 44.50
C LYS A 341 -8.75 12.42 43.27
N GLY A 342 -7.96 12.61 42.21
CA GLY A 342 -8.42 13.24 40.97
C GLY A 342 -9.12 12.29 39.98
N GLY A 343 -9.15 10.97 40.26
CA GLY A 343 -9.75 9.98 39.37
C GLY A 343 -8.88 8.75 39.12
N THR A 344 -9.18 8.04 38.05
CA THR A 344 -8.43 6.89 37.53
C THR A 344 -7.92 7.25 36.14
N TRP A 345 -6.70 6.87 35.79
CA TRP A 345 -6.10 7.18 34.49
C TRP A 345 -5.29 6.01 33.94
N PRO A 346 -5.45 5.65 32.67
CA PRO A 346 -6.63 5.99 31.87
C PRO A 346 -7.89 5.42 32.57
N ASP A 347 -8.98 6.20 32.64
CA ASP A 347 -10.25 5.75 33.25
C ASP A 347 -11.03 4.79 32.33
N GLY A 348 -10.63 4.70 31.05
CA GLY A 348 -11.37 3.98 30.02
C GLY A 348 -12.61 4.75 29.51
N SER A 349 -12.89 5.95 30.04
CA SER A 349 -13.85 6.90 29.47
C SER A 349 -13.22 7.72 28.33
N THR A 350 -11.88 7.80 28.32
CA THR A 350 -11.05 8.23 27.18
C THR A 350 -11.06 7.26 25.99
N LYS A 351 -12.01 6.32 25.94
CA LYS A 351 -12.27 5.46 24.78
C LYS A 351 -12.77 6.33 23.63
N ARG A 352 -11.86 7.08 23.00
CA ARG A 352 -12.09 7.73 21.71
C ARG A 352 -12.54 6.61 20.78
N ARG A 353 -13.83 6.57 20.48
CA ARG A 353 -14.40 5.61 19.54
C ARG A 353 -13.97 6.04 18.16
N THR A 354 -12.78 5.62 17.76
CA THR A 354 -12.25 5.86 16.42
C THR A 354 -13.19 5.26 15.36
N LEU A 355 -12.92 5.57 14.10
CA LEU A 355 -13.61 4.91 13.00
C LEU A 355 -13.29 3.41 13.04
N LYS A 356 -14.29 2.58 12.76
CA LYS A 356 -14.07 1.13 12.66
C LYS A 356 -13.00 0.87 11.58
N ASP A 357 -12.03 0.00 11.87
CA ASP A 357 -10.93 -0.34 10.95
C ASP A 357 -10.15 0.88 10.44
N TRP A 358 -10.02 1.91 11.28
CA TRP A 358 -9.33 3.15 10.96
C TRP A 358 -7.91 2.92 10.42
N GLU A 359 -7.13 2.00 11.01
CA GLU A 359 -5.75 1.74 10.58
C GLU A 359 -5.68 1.28 9.12
N GLN A 360 -6.62 0.45 8.69
CA GLN A 360 -6.73 -0.02 7.32
C GLN A 360 -7.26 1.08 6.41
N LYS A 361 -8.27 1.82 6.86
CA LYS A 361 -8.85 2.94 6.10
C LYS A 361 -7.86 4.08 5.87
N ALA A 362 -6.92 4.31 6.79
CA ALA A 362 -5.85 5.31 6.69
C ALA A 362 -4.54 4.74 6.14
N GLY A 363 -4.47 3.46 5.78
CA GLY A 363 -3.27 2.85 5.19
C GLY A 363 -2.10 2.68 6.15
N HIS A 364 -2.35 2.59 7.46
CA HIS A 364 -1.33 2.23 8.46
C HIS A 364 -1.19 0.72 8.66
N ARG A 365 -2.20 -0.07 8.26
CA ARG A 365 -2.22 -1.54 8.38
C ARG A 365 -2.79 -2.18 7.12
N PRO A 366 -2.24 -3.33 6.66
CA PRO A 366 -2.78 -4.04 5.49
C PRO A 366 -4.13 -4.70 5.80
N LEU A 367 -4.95 -4.92 4.77
CA LEU A 367 -6.24 -5.61 4.88
C LEU A 367 -6.06 -7.14 5.03
N HIS A 368 -5.27 -7.76 4.15
CA HIS A 368 -4.83 -9.16 4.18
C HIS A 368 -3.80 -9.41 3.06
N PHE A 369 -3.25 -10.62 2.92
CA PHE A 369 -2.46 -11.07 1.76
C PHE A 369 -3.29 -11.04 0.45
N SER A 370 -2.60 -11.09 -0.70
CA SER A 370 -3.07 -10.97 -2.10
C SER A 370 -4.59 -11.03 -2.35
N ALA A 371 -5.11 -10.01 -3.04
CA ALA A 371 -6.53 -9.79 -3.33
C ALA A 371 -7.44 -9.82 -2.07
N PRO A 372 -7.20 -8.90 -1.10
CA PRO A 372 -7.94 -8.90 0.15
C PRO A 372 -9.40 -8.54 -0.04
N ASP A 373 -10.27 -9.06 0.84
CA ASP A 373 -11.63 -8.54 0.96
C ASP A 373 -11.58 -7.08 1.47
N THR A 374 -12.21 -6.19 0.71
CA THR A 374 -12.25 -4.75 1.00
C THR A 374 -13.59 -4.32 1.60
N SER A 375 -14.54 -5.24 1.80
CA SER A 375 -15.88 -4.97 2.34
C SER A 375 -15.83 -4.25 3.70
N LEU A 376 -14.87 -4.63 4.56
CA LEU A 376 -14.66 -4.02 5.88
C LEU A 376 -14.38 -2.51 5.82
N LEU A 377 -13.82 -1.99 4.72
CA LEU A 377 -13.55 -0.56 4.55
C LEU A 377 -14.84 0.28 4.45
N PHE A 378 -15.98 -0.35 4.18
CA PHE A 378 -17.30 0.28 4.11
C PHE A 378 -18.09 0.16 5.40
N GLU A 379 -17.63 -0.66 6.35
CA GLU A 379 -18.30 -0.87 7.62
C GLU A 379 -18.01 0.29 8.58
N GLU A 380 -19.01 0.67 9.38
CA GLU A 380 -18.86 1.71 10.39
C GLU A 380 -19.84 1.48 11.55
N SER A 381 -19.45 1.94 12.74
CA SER A 381 -20.34 1.95 13.91
C SER A 381 -21.42 3.04 13.76
N PRO A 382 -22.61 2.86 14.37
CA PRO A 382 -23.61 3.92 14.43
C PRO A 382 -23.04 5.20 15.04
N THR A 383 -23.46 6.35 14.50
CA THR A 383 -23.05 7.66 15.00
C THR A 383 -23.74 8.01 16.31
N GLU A 384 -22.99 8.61 17.23
CA GLU A 384 -23.48 9.17 18.48
C GLU A 384 -23.46 10.71 18.42
N PRO A 385 -24.52 11.40 18.89
CA PRO A 385 -24.54 12.86 18.90
C PRO A 385 -23.39 13.46 19.71
N GLY A 386 -22.62 14.35 19.09
CA GLY A 386 -21.51 15.04 19.75
C GLY A 386 -20.24 14.21 19.89
N GLU A 387 -20.13 13.09 19.17
CA GLU A 387 -18.93 12.23 19.19
C GLU A 387 -17.75 12.78 18.39
N GLU A 388 -17.97 13.76 17.51
CA GLU A 388 -16.91 14.36 16.69
C GLU A 388 -15.85 15.04 17.56
N ASP A 389 -14.56 14.88 17.24
CA ASP A 389 -13.50 15.58 17.97
C ASP A 389 -13.50 17.08 17.62
N THR A 390 -13.83 17.43 16.38
CA THR A 390 -13.82 18.81 15.88
C THR A 390 -14.57 18.95 14.55
N HIS A 391 -14.83 20.19 14.14
CA HIS A 391 -15.26 20.53 12.79
C HIS A 391 -14.07 20.98 11.94
N SER A 392 -14.08 20.64 10.65
CA SER A 392 -13.02 20.99 9.70
C SER A 392 -12.74 22.49 9.67
N ALA A 393 -13.77 23.34 9.80
CA ALA A 393 -13.64 24.79 9.86
C ALA A 393 -12.90 25.31 11.12
N GLU A 394 -12.76 24.49 12.16
CA GLU A 394 -12.09 24.83 13.42
C GLU A 394 -10.64 24.34 13.47
N VAL A 395 -10.21 23.58 12.46
CA VAL A 395 -8.84 23.08 12.33
C VAL A 395 -7.94 24.16 11.75
N LEU A 396 -6.89 24.49 12.49
CA LEU A 396 -5.89 25.48 12.11
C LEU A 396 -4.68 24.79 11.47
N ASP A 397 -4.24 25.25 10.30
CA ASP A 397 -2.93 24.89 9.75
C ASP A 397 -1.84 25.70 10.47
N LEU A 398 -1.01 25.02 11.26
CA LEU A 398 0.12 25.58 11.99
C LEU A 398 1.47 25.30 11.31
N THR A 399 1.48 24.81 10.08
CA THR A 399 2.71 24.37 9.39
C THR A 399 3.74 25.49 9.27
N ALA A 400 3.30 26.72 8.97
CA ALA A 400 4.19 27.87 8.85
C ALA A 400 4.75 28.35 10.21
N GLN A 401 4.15 27.94 11.32
CA GLN A 401 4.54 28.28 12.68
C GLN A 401 5.53 27.28 13.28
N LEU A 402 5.75 26.14 12.64
CA LEU A 402 6.80 25.19 13.00
C LEU A 402 8.13 25.62 12.39
N GLY A 403 9.11 25.95 13.23
CA GLY A 403 10.47 26.19 12.76
C GLY A 403 11.16 24.91 12.31
N LYS A 404 12.22 25.04 11.48
CA LYS A 404 13.07 23.90 11.07
C LYS A 404 13.78 23.21 12.25
N ASP A 405 13.85 23.90 13.39
CA ASP A 405 14.35 23.38 14.67
C ASP A 405 13.32 22.49 15.40
N GLY A 406 12.08 22.36 14.89
CA GLY A 406 10.97 21.66 15.55
C GLY A 406 10.25 22.51 16.61
N MET A 407 10.61 23.78 16.75
CA MET A 407 10.01 24.71 17.70
C MET A 407 8.75 25.34 17.11
N LEU A 408 7.59 25.08 17.74
CA LEU A 408 6.34 25.75 17.42
C LEU A 408 6.33 27.15 18.03
N ARG A 409 6.13 28.17 17.19
CA ARG A 409 5.98 29.58 17.61
C ARG A 409 4.59 30.08 17.24
N TRP A 410 3.69 30.09 18.21
CA TRP A 410 2.27 30.32 17.96
C TRP A 410 1.61 31.16 19.06
N ASN A 411 0.82 32.16 18.67
CA ASN A 411 -0.06 32.88 19.59
C ASN A 411 -1.37 32.09 19.72
N ALA A 412 -1.40 31.13 20.64
CA ALA A 412 -2.55 30.25 20.84
C ALA A 412 -3.74 31.08 21.37
N PRO A 413 -4.92 31.03 20.71
CA PRO A 413 -6.12 31.68 21.22
C PRO A 413 -6.61 31.03 22.52
N ALA A 414 -7.47 31.73 23.26
CA ALA A 414 -8.07 31.21 24.48
C ALA A 414 -8.72 29.85 24.27
N GLY A 415 -8.40 28.86 25.12
CA GLY A 415 -8.88 27.49 25.03
C GLY A 415 -7.77 26.46 25.15
N VAL A 416 -8.16 25.20 25.19
CA VAL A 416 -7.23 24.08 25.17
C VAL A 416 -7.18 23.50 23.78
N TRP A 417 -5.98 23.32 23.23
CA TRP A 417 -5.75 22.92 21.86
C TRP A 417 -4.99 21.60 21.80
N GLN A 418 -5.41 20.71 20.91
CA GLN A 418 -4.63 19.58 20.46
C GLN A 418 -3.84 19.99 19.23
N VAL A 419 -2.51 19.91 19.32
CA VAL A 419 -1.59 20.07 18.19
C VAL A 419 -1.18 18.69 17.71
N LEU A 420 -1.26 18.46 16.40
CA LEU A 420 -0.82 17.25 15.72
C LEU A 420 0.32 17.64 14.77
N ARG A 421 1.54 17.13 15.05
CA ARG A 421 2.70 17.29 14.15
C ARG A 421 2.80 16.04 13.30
N PHE A 422 2.44 16.15 12.03
CA PHE A 422 2.56 15.07 11.06
C PHE A 422 3.93 15.13 10.37
N GLY A 423 4.50 13.96 10.17
CA GLY A 423 5.69 13.74 9.35
C GLY A 423 5.61 12.40 8.65
N CYS A 424 6.68 12.03 7.98
CA CYS A 424 6.81 10.71 7.37
C CYS A 424 8.14 10.04 7.72
N THR A 425 8.11 8.73 7.68
CA THR A 425 9.28 7.86 7.85
C THR A 425 9.22 6.68 6.85
N ILE A 426 10.25 5.83 6.83
CA ILE A 426 10.27 4.63 6.00
C ILE A 426 9.17 3.66 6.45
N GLY A 427 8.43 3.09 5.51
CA GLY A 427 7.39 2.10 5.82
C GLY A 427 7.98 0.81 6.44
N ASN A 428 7.15 0.05 7.14
CA ASN A 428 7.63 -1.08 7.95
C ASN A 428 8.31 -2.20 7.13
N HIS A 429 7.79 -2.47 5.93
CA HIS A 429 8.34 -3.39 4.93
C HIS A 429 8.51 -2.66 3.59
N SER A 430 9.27 -1.57 3.61
CA SER A 430 9.63 -0.77 2.43
C SER A 430 11.04 -1.12 1.94
N TYR A 431 11.32 -2.42 1.83
CA TYR A 431 12.56 -2.99 1.32
C TYR A 431 12.23 -4.03 0.25
N VAL A 432 13.20 -4.38 -0.59
CA VAL A 432 13.06 -5.54 -1.46
C VAL A 432 12.93 -6.81 -0.60
N SER A 433 11.85 -7.57 -0.77
CA SER A 433 11.57 -8.74 0.07
C SER A 433 12.31 -10.00 -0.38
N THR A 434 12.76 -10.02 -1.63
CA THR A 434 13.56 -11.08 -2.23
C THR A 434 14.39 -10.47 -3.34
N CYS A 435 15.67 -10.81 -3.43
CA CYS A 435 16.58 -10.42 -4.49
C CYS A 435 17.80 -11.36 -4.50
N SER A 436 18.55 -11.40 -5.60
CA SER A 436 19.88 -12.01 -5.60
C SER A 436 20.81 -11.29 -4.64
N GLU A 437 21.82 -12.01 -4.15
CA GLU A 437 22.81 -11.46 -3.22
C GLU A 437 23.46 -10.19 -3.78
N GLY A 438 23.60 -9.17 -2.92
CA GLY A 438 24.18 -7.88 -3.30
C GLY A 438 23.20 -6.88 -3.90
N TRP A 439 21.92 -7.23 -4.04
CA TRP A 439 20.87 -6.32 -4.53
C TRP A 439 19.86 -5.88 -3.45
N ASP A 440 20.17 -6.12 -2.18
CA ASP A 440 19.35 -5.66 -1.06
C ASP A 440 19.21 -4.12 -1.03
N GLY A 441 18.08 -3.61 -0.53
CA GLY A 441 17.86 -2.17 -0.38
C GLY A 441 16.40 -1.78 -0.19
N PHE A 442 16.13 -0.48 -0.27
CA PHE A 442 14.78 0.05 -0.13
C PHE A 442 13.91 -0.31 -1.36
N ALA A 443 12.62 -0.50 -1.09
CA ALA A 443 11.60 -0.53 -2.11
C ALA A 443 11.17 0.91 -2.45
N LEU A 444 10.99 1.15 -3.74
CA LEU A 444 10.71 2.45 -4.33
C LEU A 444 9.37 3.04 -3.88
N ASP A 445 9.33 4.36 -3.72
CA ASP A 445 8.11 5.15 -3.60
C ASP A 445 7.36 5.20 -4.94
N VAL A 446 6.43 4.28 -5.11
CA VAL A 446 5.57 4.17 -6.29
C VAL A 446 4.56 5.33 -6.44
N LEU A 447 4.41 6.18 -5.42
CA LEU A 447 3.57 7.38 -5.49
C LEU A 447 4.35 8.58 -6.03
N ASP A 448 5.67 8.50 -6.20
CA ASP A 448 6.51 9.60 -6.65
C ASP A 448 7.08 9.30 -8.06
N ALA A 449 6.67 10.10 -9.04
CA ALA A 449 7.12 9.92 -10.42
C ALA A 449 8.63 10.20 -10.60
N GLY A 450 9.19 11.07 -9.76
CA GLY A 450 10.62 11.36 -9.75
C GLY A 450 11.44 10.19 -9.23
N ALA A 451 10.98 9.52 -8.16
CA ALA A 451 11.61 8.32 -7.64
C ALA A 451 11.62 7.22 -8.72
N PHE A 452 10.47 6.95 -9.35
CA PHE A 452 10.39 5.98 -10.45
C PHE A 452 11.28 6.35 -11.63
N ARG A 453 11.34 7.63 -12.03
CA ARG A 453 12.22 8.07 -13.11
C ARG A 453 13.70 7.87 -12.78
N ARG A 454 14.13 8.18 -11.55
CA ARG A 454 15.51 7.93 -11.12
C ARG A 454 15.86 6.43 -11.16
N TYR A 455 14.94 5.57 -10.73
CA TYR A 455 15.11 4.12 -10.85
C TYR A 455 15.18 3.68 -12.31
N TRP A 456 14.27 4.19 -13.15
CA TRP A 456 14.24 3.91 -14.59
C TRP A 456 15.56 4.25 -15.26
N ASP A 457 16.04 5.48 -15.07
CA ASP A 457 17.28 5.99 -15.66
C ASP A 457 18.50 5.21 -15.16
N ALA A 458 18.48 4.76 -13.90
CA ALA A 458 19.60 4.05 -13.29
C ALA A 458 19.67 2.56 -13.67
N VAL A 459 18.53 1.89 -13.89
CA VAL A 459 18.46 0.42 -14.04
C VAL A 459 17.84 0.02 -15.36
N VAL A 460 16.66 0.53 -15.68
CA VAL A 460 15.86 0.04 -16.80
C VAL A 460 16.39 0.55 -18.13
N GLU A 461 16.64 1.85 -18.25
CA GLU A 461 17.17 2.48 -19.46
C GLU A 461 18.51 1.85 -19.90
N PRO A 462 19.50 1.59 -19.01
CA PRO A 462 20.72 0.92 -19.39
C PRO A 462 20.53 -0.54 -19.86
N LEU A 463 19.55 -1.26 -19.31
CA LEU A 463 19.23 -2.63 -19.76
C LEU A 463 18.56 -2.64 -21.15
N ILE A 464 17.69 -1.67 -21.42
CA ILE A 464 17.13 -1.47 -22.77
C ILE A 464 18.24 -1.11 -23.75
N ALA A 465 19.14 -0.20 -23.37
CA ALA A 465 20.28 0.20 -24.19
C ALA A 465 21.22 -0.98 -24.51
N ASP A 466 21.45 -1.87 -23.53
CA ASP A 466 22.22 -3.10 -23.72
C ASP A 466 21.62 -4.07 -24.74
N ALA A 467 20.28 -4.11 -24.85
CA ALA A 467 19.62 -4.89 -25.87
C ALA A 467 19.89 -4.33 -27.28
N GLY A 468 20.13 -3.01 -27.40
CA GLY A 468 20.47 -2.35 -28.66
C GLY A 468 19.48 -2.69 -29.79
N PRO A 469 19.92 -3.20 -30.95
CA PRO A 469 19.02 -3.54 -32.05
C PRO A 469 18.08 -4.73 -31.76
N LEU A 470 18.28 -5.44 -30.63
CA LEU A 470 17.39 -6.51 -30.18
C LEU A 470 16.20 -5.97 -29.37
N ALA A 471 16.23 -4.72 -28.93
CA ALA A 471 15.08 -4.05 -28.32
C ALA A 471 13.94 -3.96 -29.34
N GLY A 472 12.74 -4.39 -28.97
CA GLY A 472 11.62 -4.49 -29.88
C GLY A 472 11.75 -5.61 -30.92
N LYS A 473 12.75 -6.49 -30.83
CA LYS A 473 12.88 -7.71 -31.66
C LYS A 473 12.90 -8.96 -30.79
N SER A 474 13.97 -9.17 -30.02
CA SER A 474 14.11 -10.29 -29.08
C SER A 474 13.73 -9.87 -27.68
N LEU A 475 14.14 -8.69 -27.21
CA LEU A 475 13.55 -8.09 -26.01
C LEU A 475 12.22 -7.45 -26.42
N LYS A 476 11.10 -8.11 -26.12
CA LYS A 476 9.77 -7.64 -26.52
C LYS A 476 8.96 -7.03 -25.41
N TYR A 477 9.16 -7.47 -24.17
CA TYR A 477 8.32 -7.06 -23.05
C TYR A 477 9.18 -6.69 -21.85
N LEU A 478 8.74 -5.66 -21.13
CA LEU A 478 9.20 -5.38 -19.78
C LEU A 478 8.14 -5.89 -18.81
N HIS A 479 8.60 -6.35 -17.66
CA HIS A 479 7.77 -6.96 -16.65
C HIS A 479 8.01 -6.32 -15.29
N THR A 480 6.92 -5.96 -14.62
CA THR A 480 6.88 -5.56 -13.21
C THR A 480 6.04 -6.60 -12.47
N ASP A 481 6.64 -7.30 -11.52
CA ASP A 481 5.92 -8.32 -10.76
C ASP A 481 4.97 -7.72 -9.70
N SER A 482 4.36 -8.57 -8.89
CA SER A 482 3.45 -8.20 -7.82
C SER A 482 4.15 -7.40 -6.70
N TRP A 483 3.45 -6.43 -6.14
CA TRP A 483 3.98 -5.59 -5.07
C TRP A 483 3.78 -6.23 -3.71
N GLU A 484 4.88 -6.54 -3.03
CA GLU A 484 4.89 -7.05 -1.66
C GLU A 484 5.49 -6.04 -0.68
N VAL A 485 5.16 -4.76 -0.86
CA VAL A 485 5.47 -3.72 0.12
C VAL A 485 4.30 -3.54 1.08
N GLU A 486 4.58 -3.29 2.35
CA GLU A 486 3.53 -2.90 3.28
C GLU A 486 2.84 -1.59 2.86
N PRO A 487 1.65 -1.28 3.40
CA PRO A 487 0.93 -0.06 3.07
C PRO A 487 1.81 1.19 3.20
N LEU A 488 2.01 1.83 2.05
CA LEU A 488 2.51 3.19 1.92
C LEU A 488 1.30 4.13 1.85
N ASN A 489 1.35 5.20 2.62
CA ASN A 489 0.23 6.13 2.74
C ASN A 489 0.67 7.59 2.69
N TRP A 490 1.91 7.85 2.28
CA TRP A 490 2.41 9.21 2.15
C TRP A 490 3.44 9.36 1.05
N THR A 491 3.44 10.53 0.43
CA THR A 491 4.49 11.03 -0.47
C THR A 491 4.57 12.56 -0.31
N PRO A 492 5.73 13.22 -0.54
CA PRO A 492 5.84 14.66 -0.33
C PRO A 492 4.80 15.51 -1.08
N ALA A 493 4.38 15.08 -2.27
CA ALA A 493 3.39 15.77 -3.09
C ALA A 493 1.92 15.52 -2.66
N MET A 494 1.66 14.76 -1.59
CA MET A 494 0.33 14.26 -1.26
C MET A 494 -0.73 15.36 -1.08
N ARG A 495 -0.40 16.48 -0.40
CA ARG A 495 -1.35 17.60 -0.21
C ARG A 495 -1.78 18.24 -1.53
N GLU A 496 -0.81 18.52 -2.39
CA GLU A 496 -1.05 19.14 -3.70
C GLU A 496 -1.85 18.20 -4.61
N GLU A 497 -1.43 16.94 -4.71
CA GLU A 497 -2.07 15.95 -5.56
C GLU A 497 -3.48 15.59 -5.05
N PHE A 498 -3.70 15.55 -3.74
CA PHE A 498 -5.03 15.39 -3.17
C PHE A 498 -5.95 16.55 -3.59
N HIS A 499 -5.52 17.79 -3.38
CA HIS A 499 -6.32 18.97 -3.73
C HIS A 499 -6.67 18.97 -5.22
N LYS A 500 -5.67 18.74 -6.08
CA LYS A 500 -5.83 18.67 -7.54
C LYS A 500 -6.83 17.60 -7.98
N ARG A 501 -6.82 16.43 -7.34
CA ARG A 501 -7.62 15.26 -7.78
C ARG A 501 -8.99 15.17 -7.12
N ARG A 502 -9.16 15.71 -5.91
CA ARG A 502 -10.39 15.61 -5.11
C ARG A 502 -11.15 16.93 -5.04
N GLY A 503 -10.51 18.05 -5.36
CA GLY A 503 -11.14 19.37 -5.45
C GLY A 503 -11.32 20.09 -4.12
N TYR A 504 -10.62 19.67 -3.06
CA TYR A 504 -10.64 20.34 -1.75
C TYR A 504 -9.35 20.09 -0.97
N ASP A 505 -9.03 20.97 -0.02
CA ASP A 505 -7.83 20.84 0.82
C ASP A 505 -8.00 19.74 1.88
N MET A 506 -7.02 18.84 1.99
CA MET A 506 -7.02 17.78 2.99
C MET A 506 -6.63 18.25 4.39
N THR A 507 -5.98 19.41 4.53
CA THR A 507 -5.42 19.85 5.82
C THR A 507 -6.46 20.00 6.93
N PRO A 508 -7.65 20.59 6.70
CA PRO A 508 -8.74 20.62 7.69
C PRO A 508 -9.23 19.24 8.13
N TRP A 509 -8.96 18.19 7.34
CA TRP A 509 -9.37 16.82 7.61
C TRP A 509 -8.24 15.94 8.16
N ALA A 510 -7.03 16.48 8.25
CA ALA A 510 -5.87 15.73 8.71
C ALA A 510 -6.00 15.08 10.09
N PRO A 511 -6.76 15.61 11.08
CA PRO A 511 -7.02 14.88 12.33
C PRO A 511 -7.61 13.48 12.11
N VAL A 512 -8.34 13.24 11.01
CA VAL A 512 -8.84 11.90 10.66
C VAL A 512 -7.70 10.91 10.38
N LEU A 513 -6.55 11.38 9.87
CA LEU A 513 -5.33 10.57 9.72
C LEU A 513 -4.62 10.27 11.05
N ALA A 514 -5.08 10.87 12.15
CA ALA A 514 -4.66 10.58 13.52
C ALA A 514 -5.83 10.04 14.36
N ALA A 515 -6.72 9.28 13.70
CA ALA A 515 -7.87 8.60 14.31
C ALA A 515 -8.92 9.51 14.98
N ARG A 516 -9.00 10.79 14.60
CA ARG A 516 -10.06 11.71 15.04
C ARG A 516 -11.29 11.63 14.14
N ILE A 517 -12.45 11.94 14.69
CA ILE A 517 -13.68 12.16 13.93
C ILE A 517 -13.81 13.65 13.63
N VAL A 518 -13.77 14.01 12.35
CA VAL A 518 -14.02 15.38 11.87
C VAL A 518 -15.39 15.45 11.23
N GLU A 519 -16.22 16.41 11.65
CA GLU A 519 -17.65 16.56 11.34
C GLU A 519 -18.54 15.40 11.80
N SER A 520 -18.34 14.19 11.25
CA SER A 520 -19.10 12.98 11.54
C SER A 520 -18.34 11.75 11.05
N ARG A 521 -18.75 10.55 11.50
CA ARG A 521 -18.20 9.27 10.99
C ARG A 521 -18.33 9.15 9.48
N ALA A 522 -19.47 9.53 8.91
CA ALA A 522 -19.71 9.45 7.48
C ALA A 522 -18.78 10.38 6.68
N ALA A 523 -18.63 11.63 7.13
CA ALA A 523 -17.75 12.60 6.49
C ALA A 523 -16.27 12.20 6.59
N SER A 524 -15.84 11.73 7.77
CA SER A 524 -14.48 11.25 7.99
C SER A 524 -14.17 9.98 7.16
N ASN A 525 -15.12 9.05 7.02
CA ASN A 525 -14.97 7.89 6.13
C ASN A 525 -14.87 8.30 4.67
N LYS A 526 -15.66 9.30 4.22
CA LYS A 526 -15.56 9.85 2.87
C LYS A 526 -14.18 10.45 2.62
N PHE A 527 -13.65 11.22 3.57
CA PHE A 527 -12.28 11.73 3.49
C PHE A 527 -11.25 10.60 3.38
N LEU A 528 -11.34 9.57 4.22
CA LEU A 528 -10.41 8.43 4.14
C LEU A 528 -10.54 7.66 2.82
N HIS A 529 -11.75 7.55 2.25
CA HIS A 529 -11.94 7.02 0.90
C HIS A 529 -11.20 7.87 -0.13
N ASP A 530 -11.38 9.20 -0.12
CA ASP A 530 -10.74 10.10 -1.08
C ASP A 530 -9.22 10.11 -0.93
N PHE A 531 -8.72 9.93 0.30
CA PHE A 531 -7.31 9.73 0.61
C PHE A 531 -6.78 8.44 -0.03
N ARG A 532 -7.42 7.30 0.22
CA ARG A 532 -7.04 6.01 -0.42
C ARG A 532 -7.16 6.05 -1.94
N LYS A 533 -8.19 6.71 -2.48
CA LYS A 533 -8.37 6.86 -3.93
C LYS A 533 -7.23 7.68 -4.53
N THR A 534 -6.75 8.72 -3.82
CA THR A 534 -5.61 9.52 -4.23
C THR A 534 -4.33 8.68 -4.26
N LEU A 535 -4.07 7.85 -3.25
CA LEU A 535 -2.94 6.92 -3.26
C LEU A 535 -2.99 5.97 -4.48
N GLY A 536 -4.16 5.38 -4.75
CA GLY A 536 -4.35 4.51 -5.92
C GLY A 536 -4.16 5.23 -7.25
N ASP A 537 -4.66 6.47 -7.37
CA ASP A 537 -4.48 7.28 -8.57
C ASP A 537 -3.01 7.66 -8.79
N LEU A 538 -2.28 8.00 -7.72
CA LEU A 538 -0.85 8.29 -7.77
C LEU A 538 -0.04 7.08 -8.19
N ALA A 539 -0.30 5.90 -7.62
CA ALA A 539 0.34 4.67 -8.05
C ALA A 539 0.12 4.40 -9.56
N VAL A 540 -1.12 4.57 -10.05
CA VAL A 540 -1.42 4.43 -11.48
C VAL A 540 -0.67 5.46 -12.33
N ASP A 541 -0.70 6.73 -11.95
CA ASP A 541 -0.13 7.81 -12.75
C ASP A 541 1.39 7.90 -12.69
N ASN A 542 2.00 7.55 -11.57
CA ASN A 542 3.43 7.80 -11.32
C ASN A 542 4.28 6.55 -11.52
N HIS A 543 3.72 5.35 -11.33
CA HIS A 543 4.42 4.09 -11.58
C HIS A 543 4.01 3.43 -12.90
N TYR A 544 2.70 3.30 -13.19
CA TYR A 544 2.24 2.53 -14.35
C TYR A 544 2.09 3.35 -15.63
N ARG A 545 1.77 4.64 -15.54
CA ARG A 545 1.60 5.50 -16.71
C ARG A 545 2.85 5.64 -17.59
N PRO A 546 4.09 5.63 -17.06
CA PRO A 546 5.30 5.59 -17.89
C PRO A 546 5.35 4.43 -18.89
N PHE A 547 4.64 3.32 -18.64
CA PHE A 547 4.53 2.20 -19.57
C PHE A 547 3.45 2.41 -20.66
N ARG A 548 2.75 3.55 -20.68
CA ARG A 548 1.77 3.86 -21.73
C ARG A 548 2.46 4.44 -22.95
N VAL A 549 2.03 3.99 -24.13
CA VAL A 549 2.41 4.59 -25.40
C VAL A 549 1.28 5.49 -25.90
N GLU A 550 1.64 6.67 -26.39
CA GLU A 550 0.74 7.58 -27.10
C GLU A 550 0.48 7.01 -28.50
N ILE A 551 -0.78 6.76 -28.86
CA ILE A 551 -1.15 6.15 -30.16
C ILE A 551 -1.89 7.11 -31.09
N THR A 552 -2.04 8.39 -30.75
CA THR A 552 -2.74 9.39 -31.58
C THR A 552 -2.12 9.44 -32.98
N GLY A 553 -0.80 9.34 -33.08
CA GLY A 553 -0.11 9.25 -34.37
C GLY A 553 -0.44 7.98 -35.19
N ALA A 554 -0.90 6.91 -34.54
CA ALA A 554 -1.34 5.67 -35.20
C ALA A 554 -2.85 5.66 -35.52
N LEU A 555 -3.63 6.59 -34.96
CA LEU A 555 -5.05 6.72 -35.26
C LEU A 555 -5.24 7.29 -36.67
N LYS A 556 -6.12 6.65 -37.43
CA LYS A 556 -6.56 7.14 -38.74
C LYS A 556 -7.72 8.14 -38.55
N PRO A 557 -7.92 9.13 -39.44
CA PRO A 557 -9.08 10.02 -39.36
C PRO A 557 -10.44 9.29 -39.43
N ALA A 558 -10.48 8.13 -40.09
CA ALA A 558 -11.63 7.23 -40.15
C ALA A 558 -11.17 5.78 -40.34
N GLY A 559 -12.06 4.82 -40.04
CA GLY A 559 -11.78 3.39 -40.27
C GLY A 559 -10.85 2.74 -39.25
N ASN A 560 -10.70 3.33 -38.06
CA ASN A 560 -10.09 2.61 -36.94
C ASN A 560 -11.00 1.47 -36.50
N VAL A 561 -10.41 0.31 -36.22
CA VAL A 561 -11.12 -0.84 -35.65
C VAL A 561 -10.81 -0.89 -34.17
N LEU A 562 -11.82 -0.66 -33.33
CA LEU A 562 -11.75 -0.95 -31.90
C LEU A 562 -12.32 -2.35 -31.69
N GLU A 563 -11.44 -3.31 -31.42
CA GLU A 563 -11.84 -4.67 -31.08
C GLU A 563 -11.77 -4.87 -29.57
N VAL A 564 -12.87 -5.33 -28.97
CA VAL A 564 -12.94 -5.67 -27.55
C VAL A 564 -13.20 -7.16 -27.46
N GLN A 565 -12.13 -7.93 -27.26
CA GLN A 565 -12.25 -9.36 -27.01
C GLN A 565 -12.56 -9.60 -25.52
N VAL A 566 -13.68 -10.28 -25.26
CA VAL A 566 -14.14 -10.56 -23.91
C VAL A 566 -13.91 -12.03 -23.61
N CYS A 567 -12.88 -12.31 -22.83
CA CYS A 567 -12.61 -13.66 -22.36
C CYS A 567 -13.53 -13.99 -21.17
N ASN A 568 -14.16 -15.16 -21.21
CA ASN A 568 -14.93 -15.68 -20.07
C ASN A 568 -13.98 -16.20 -18.98
N PHE A 569 -14.40 -16.21 -17.72
CA PHE A 569 -13.53 -16.67 -16.63
C PHE A 569 -13.28 -18.18 -16.77
N TRP A 570 -12.00 -18.59 -16.76
CA TRP A 570 -11.62 -20.00 -16.99
C TRP A 570 -12.32 -21.02 -16.07
N PRO A 571 -12.70 -20.72 -14.81
CA PRO A 571 -13.52 -21.60 -13.98
C PRO A 571 -14.90 -21.86 -14.56
N ASN A 572 -15.57 -20.86 -15.14
CA ASN A 572 -16.88 -21.05 -15.78
C ASN A 572 -16.81 -22.00 -16.97
N ARG A 573 -15.69 -21.99 -17.70
CA ARG A 573 -15.47 -22.96 -18.78
C ARG A 573 -15.32 -24.38 -18.24
N ILE A 574 -14.56 -24.57 -17.16
CA ILE A 574 -14.40 -25.89 -16.52
C ILE A 574 -15.74 -26.39 -15.97
N ILE A 575 -16.51 -25.53 -15.31
CA ILE A 575 -17.86 -25.85 -14.80
C ILE A 575 -18.78 -26.27 -15.95
N GLY A 576 -18.74 -25.55 -17.07
CA GLY A 576 -19.53 -25.87 -18.26
C GLY A 576 -19.07 -27.12 -19.01
N ASP A 577 -17.78 -27.48 -18.93
CA ASP A 577 -17.24 -28.71 -19.51
C ASP A 577 -17.53 -29.95 -18.66
N ASP A 578 -17.63 -29.80 -17.34
CA ASP A 578 -17.80 -30.92 -16.41
C ASP A 578 -18.98 -31.86 -16.72
N PRO A 579 -20.18 -31.41 -17.12
CA PRO A 579 -21.27 -32.32 -17.48
C PRO A 579 -21.10 -32.96 -18.86
N LEU A 580 -20.13 -32.53 -19.67
CA LEU A 580 -19.93 -33.07 -21.02
C LEU A 580 -19.12 -34.37 -21.00
N PRO A 581 -19.34 -35.28 -21.96
CA PRO A 581 -18.45 -36.40 -22.21
C PRO A 581 -17.00 -35.92 -22.47
N PRO A 582 -15.96 -36.65 -22.01
CA PRO A 582 -14.56 -36.22 -22.11
C PRO A 582 -14.13 -35.74 -23.51
N GLU A 583 -14.62 -36.39 -24.56
CA GLU A 583 -14.36 -36.06 -25.96
C GLU A 583 -15.02 -34.77 -26.45
N LYS A 584 -16.01 -34.25 -25.70
CA LYS A 584 -16.68 -32.97 -25.95
C LYS A 584 -16.23 -31.85 -25.01
N ARG A 585 -15.36 -32.16 -24.04
CA ARG A 585 -14.79 -31.16 -23.14
C ARG A 585 -13.75 -30.35 -23.89
N PHE A 586 -13.87 -29.04 -23.80
CA PHE A 586 -12.88 -28.13 -24.38
C PHE A 586 -11.64 -28.00 -23.50
N THR A 587 -11.82 -28.00 -22.17
CA THR A 587 -10.72 -27.86 -21.21
C THR A 587 -10.06 -29.20 -20.86
N LYS A 588 -8.71 -29.20 -20.86
CA LYS A 588 -7.86 -30.29 -20.35
C LYS A 588 -7.03 -29.77 -19.19
N THR A 589 -7.44 -30.08 -17.96
CA THR A 589 -6.79 -29.59 -16.74
C THR A 589 -6.71 -30.69 -15.69
N ASN A 590 -5.77 -30.58 -14.76
CA ASN A 590 -5.67 -31.40 -13.55
C ASN A 590 -6.51 -30.84 -12.39
N ILE A 591 -7.11 -29.65 -12.55
CA ILE A 591 -7.94 -29.01 -11.53
C ILE A 591 -9.30 -29.73 -11.45
N ARG A 592 -9.65 -30.24 -10.26
CA ARG A 592 -10.86 -31.06 -10.00
C ARG A 592 -11.86 -30.42 -9.03
N LYS A 593 -11.53 -29.25 -8.47
CA LYS A 593 -12.31 -28.55 -7.44
C LYS A 593 -13.54 -27.79 -7.97
N LEU A 594 -13.66 -27.66 -9.29
CA LEU A 594 -14.77 -26.99 -9.97
C LEU A 594 -15.59 -28.06 -10.68
N THR A 595 -16.86 -28.17 -10.31
CA THR A 595 -17.80 -29.16 -10.84
C THR A 595 -19.01 -28.47 -11.47
N LYS A 596 -19.88 -29.22 -12.13
CA LYS A 596 -21.17 -28.73 -12.64
C LYS A 596 -22.05 -28.05 -11.58
N ASP A 597 -21.82 -28.35 -10.30
CA ASP A 597 -22.58 -27.82 -9.16
C ASP A 597 -21.95 -26.56 -8.56
N THR A 598 -20.74 -26.18 -9.02
CA THR A 598 -20.10 -24.94 -8.60
C THR A 598 -20.82 -23.76 -9.26
N PRO A 599 -21.24 -22.73 -8.50
CA PRO A 599 -21.90 -21.56 -9.09
C PRO A 599 -21.01 -20.89 -10.14
N LEU A 600 -21.63 -20.52 -11.27
CA LEU A 600 -20.95 -19.69 -12.26
C LEU A 600 -20.64 -18.33 -11.65
N MET A 601 -19.40 -17.90 -11.85
CA MET A 601 -18.95 -16.60 -11.38
C MET A 601 -19.32 -15.54 -12.40
N PRO A 602 -19.76 -14.34 -11.98
CA PRO A 602 -19.94 -13.24 -12.92
C PRO A 602 -18.63 -12.96 -13.68
N SER A 603 -18.63 -13.14 -15.00
CA SER A 603 -17.55 -12.68 -15.87
C SER A 603 -18.02 -12.18 -17.23
N GLY A 604 -17.25 -11.26 -17.81
CA GLY A 604 -17.52 -10.62 -19.10
C GLY A 604 -17.68 -9.10 -18.99
N LEU A 605 -18.12 -8.45 -20.07
CA LEU A 605 -18.53 -7.05 -20.03
C LEU A 605 -19.97 -6.97 -19.53
N PHE A 606 -20.13 -6.56 -18.27
CA PHE A 606 -21.42 -6.27 -17.68
C PHE A 606 -21.93 -4.92 -18.17
N GLY A 607 -23.15 -4.92 -18.70
CA GLY A 607 -23.72 -3.76 -19.34
C GLY A 607 -24.15 -2.65 -18.37
N PRO A 608 -24.49 -1.45 -18.90
CA PRO A 608 -24.36 -1.06 -20.30
C PRO A 608 -22.93 -0.64 -20.66
N VAL A 609 -22.40 -1.21 -21.74
CA VAL A 609 -21.11 -0.79 -22.34
C VAL A 609 -21.35 0.43 -23.20
N ARG A 610 -20.63 1.52 -22.95
CA ARG A 610 -20.76 2.76 -23.72
C ARG A 610 -19.37 3.26 -24.10
N ILE A 611 -19.22 3.65 -25.36
CA ILE A 611 -18.09 4.49 -25.76
C ILE A 611 -18.43 5.91 -25.30
N LEU A 612 -17.64 6.41 -24.35
CA LEU A 612 -17.77 7.78 -23.87
C LEU A 612 -16.74 8.64 -24.61
N THR A 613 -17.22 9.58 -25.41
CA THR A 613 -16.39 10.67 -25.94
C THR A 613 -16.29 11.76 -24.88
N THR A 614 -15.15 11.85 -24.20
CA THR A 614 -14.84 13.04 -23.39
C THR A 614 -14.26 14.10 -24.32
N VAL A 615 -15.03 15.12 -24.62
CA VAL A 615 -14.48 16.38 -25.14
C VAL A 615 -13.75 17.00 -23.97
N THR A 616 -12.42 16.95 -23.96
CA THR A 616 -11.64 17.87 -23.14
C THR A 616 -11.83 19.23 -23.76
N ASP A 617 -12.55 20.12 -23.07
CA ASP A 617 -12.55 21.55 -23.39
C ASP A 617 -11.11 22.03 -23.26
N SER A 618 -10.37 22.01 -24.37
CA SER A 618 -9.16 22.81 -24.48
C SER A 618 -9.62 24.26 -24.42
N GLU A 619 -9.20 25.01 -23.40
CA GLU A 619 -9.32 26.45 -23.40
C GLU A 619 -8.86 26.99 -24.77
N PRO A 620 -9.60 27.91 -25.39
CA PRO A 620 -9.13 28.53 -26.62
C PRO A 620 -7.82 29.24 -26.30
N ALA A 621 -6.76 28.86 -27.03
CA ALA A 621 -5.50 29.58 -27.06
C ALA A 621 -5.82 31.05 -27.42
N GLY A 622 -5.86 31.90 -26.40
CA GLY A 622 -6.01 33.32 -26.56
C GLY A 622 -4.74 33.86 -27.21
N GLU A 623 -4.89 34.50 -28.37
CA GLU A 623 -3.93 35.48 -28.83
C GLU A 623 -3.76 36.55 -27.74
N ARG A 624 -2.59 36.56 -27.08
CA ARG A 624 -1.82 37.75 -26.68
C ARG A 624 -0.43 37.39 -26.17
#